data_AF-A0A382YV65-F1
#
_entry.id   AF-A0A382YV65-F1
#
_cell.length_a   1.000
_cell.length_b   1.000
_cell.length_c   1.000
_cell.angle_alpha   90.00
_cell.angle_beta   90.00
_cell.angle_gamma   90.00
#
_symmetry.space_group_name_H-M   'P 1'
#
loop_
_entity.id
_entity.type
_entity.pdbx_description
1 polymer ?
#
loop_
_entity_poly.entity_id
_entity_poly.type
_entity_poly.pdbx_seq_one_letter_code
_entity_poly.pdbx_strand_id
1 'polypeptide(L)' 'VPYLNSVPLTYGIEEETSFVVPSKLAELLRAGEVDAALVSITEVLFHDGYDVLDGVAVASHGPVKSVFLAHRQPLEEIQI' A
#
# COMPACT_ATOMS: atom_id res chain seq x y z
N VAL A 1 -6.84 -4.60 2.52
CA VAL A 1 -6.72 -3.33 1.77
C VAL A 1 -7.83 -3.21 0.72
N PRO A 2 -8.70 -2.20 0.77
CA PRO A 2 -9.82 -2.07 -0.15
C PRO A 2 -9.42 -1.32 -1.45
N TYR A 3 -8.31 -1.70 -2.09
CA TYR A 3 -7.89 -1.11 -3.37
C TYR A 3 -7.98 -2.13 -4.50
N LEU A 4 -8.31 -1.65 -5.70
CA LEU A 4 -8.50 -2.53 -6.85
C LEU A 4 -7.23 -3.32 -7.22
N ASN A 5 -6.07 -2.69 -7.06
CA ASN A 5 -4.77 -3.31 -7.36
C ASN A 5 -4.33 -4.36 -6.32
N SER A 6 -5.00 -4.46 -5.17
CA SER A 6 -4.74 -5.52 -4.18
C SER A 6 -5.66 -6.74 -4.32
N VAL A 7 -6.71 -6.67 -5.13
CA VAL A 7 -7.67 -7.78 -5.32
C VAL A 7 -6.99 -9.10 -5.70
N PRO A 8 -6.01 -9.15 -6.63
CA PRO A 8 -5.34 -10.41 -6.96
C PRO A 8 -4.57 -11.02 -5.80
N LEU A 9 -4.12 -10.21 -4.82
CA LEU A 9 -3.36 -10.68 -3.67
C LEU A 9 -4.24 -11.27 -2.56
N THR A 10 -5.54 -10.97 -2.58
CA THR A 10 -6.51 -11.46 -1.59
C THR A 10 -7.43 -12.52 -2.16
N TYR A 11 -7.23 -12.92 -3.42
CA TYR A 11 -8.10 -13.86 -4.12
C TYR A 11 -8.00 -15.26 -3.50
N GLY A 12 -9.14 -15.80 -3.06
CA GLY A 12 -9.23 -17.12 -2.41
C GLY A 12 -9.00 -17.11 -0.90
N ILE A 13 -8.72 -15.94 -0.30
CA ILE A 13 -8.53 -15.76 1.15
C ILE A 13 -9.38 -14.59 1.69
N GLU A 14 -10.43 -14.18 0.96
CA GLU A 14 -11.21 -13.00 1.28
C GLU A 14 -11.90 -13.09 2.65
N GLU A 15 -12.34 -14.30 3.05
CA GLU A 15 -12.97 -14.54 4.36
C GLU A 15 -11.99 -14.41 5.53
N GLU A 16 -10.69 -14.60 5.27
CA GLU A 16 -9.60 -14.48 6.24
C GLU A 16 -8.94 -13.09 6.18
N THR A 17 -9.37 -12.22 5.26
CA THR A 17 -8.74 -10.94 5.01
C THR A 17 -9.55 -9.77 5.57
N SER A 18 -8.91 -8.96 6.41
CA SER A 18 -9.47 -7.66 6.82
C SER A 18 -9.27 -6.59 5.75
N PHE A 19 -10.37 -6.07 5.20
CA PHE A 19 -10.37 -5.00 4.19
C PHE A 19 -10.40 -3.60 4.82
N VAL A 20 -9.34 -3.24 5.54
CA VAL A 20 -9.16 -1.87 6.07
C VAL A 20 -8.03 -1.12 5.35
N VAL A 21 -7.97 0.19 5.54
CA VAL A 21 -6.98 1.08 4.91
C VAL A 21 -5.55 0.78 5.39
N PRO A 22 -4.50 1.01 4.57
CA PRO A 22 -3.12 0.64 4.93
C PRO A 22 -2.60 1.27 6.23
N SER A 23 -3.00 2.50 6.55
CA SER A 23 -2.59 3.15 7.81
C SER A 23 -3.11 2.38 9.03
N LYS A 24 -4.35 1.90 8.98
CA LYS A 24 -4.92 1.08 10.04
C LYS A 24 -4.27 -0.30 10.11
N LEU A 25 -3.98 -0.89 8.96
CA LEU A 25 -3.24 -2.16 8.90
C LEU A 25 -1.86 -2.06 9.54
N ALA A 26 -1.13 -0.95 9.34
CA ALA A 26 0.15 -0.73 9.99
C ALA A 26 0.02 -0.68 11.53
N GLU A 27 -1.04 -0.03 12.05
CA GLU A 27 -1.33 -0.05 13.50
C GLU A 27 -1.59 -1.47 14.02
N LEU A 28 -2.45 -2.22 13.33
CA LEU A 28 -2.81 -3.60 13.72
C LEU A 28 -1.60 -4.54 13.67
N LEU A 29 -0.75 -4.39 12.65
CA LEU A 29 0.48 -5.17 12.51
C LEU A 29 1.46 -4.87 13.65
N ARG A 30 1.68 -3.60 14.01
CA ARG A 30 2.52 -3.22 15.17
C ARG A 30 1.95 -3.71 16.50
N ALA A 31 0.63 -3.76 16.63
CA ALA A 31 -0.05 -4.28 17.81
C ALA A 31 -0.04 -5.82 17.89
N GLY A 32 0.41 -6.52 16.82
CA GLY A 32 0.36 -7.97 16.74
C GLY A 32 -1.05 -8.54 16.61
N GLU A 33 -2.01 -7.72 16.15
CA GLU A 33 -3.41 -8.12 15.96
C GLU A 33 -3.67 -8.84 14.63
N VAL A 34 -2.71 -8.79 13.70
CA VAL A 34 -2.73 -9.49 12.43
C VAL A 34 -1.36 -10.12 12.14
N ASP A 35 -1.34 -11.28 11.51
CA ASP A 35 -0.10 -12.01 11.19
C ASP A 35 0.65 -11.41 9.99
N ALA A 36 -0.09 -10.83 9.04
CA ALA A 36 0.45 -10.19 7.85
C ALA A 36 -0.47 -9.06 7.39
N ALA A 37 0.12 -8.03 6.77
CA ALA A 37 -0.66 -6.94 6.22
C ALA A 37 -0.01 -6.31 4.98
N LEU A 38 -0.84 -5.92 4.02
CA LEU A 38 -0.41 -5.10 2.89
C LEU A 38 -0.31 -3.63 3.35
N VAL A 39 0.91 -3.17 3.60
CA VAL A 39 1.21 -1.80 4.04
C VAL A 39 1.93 -0.99 2.96
N SER A 40 2.05 0.31 3.16
CA SER A 40 2.87 1.18 2.29
C SER A 40 4.35 0.84 2.44
N ILE A 41 5.13 0.95 1.37
CA ILE A 41 6.60 0.83 1.45
C ILE A 41 7.22 1.88 2.39
N THR A 42 6.59 3.05 2.54
CA THR A 42 7.04 4.08 3.49
C THR A 42 6.95 3.64 4.94
N GLU A 43 6.00 2.76 5.29
CA GLU A 43 5.86 2.22 6.65
C GLU A 43 7.11 1.40 7.00
N VAL A 44 7.48 0.49 6.09
CA VAL A 44 8.67 -0.37 6.21
C VAL A 44 9.97 0.43 6.17
N LEU A 45 10.06 1.47 5.34
CA LEU A 45 11.27 2.28 5.21
C LEU A 45 11.52 3.19 6.43
N PHE A 46 10.47 3.59 7.15
CA PHE A 46 10.57 4.58 8.23
C PHE A 46 10.39 4.00 9.63
N HIS A 47 10.03 2.71 9.75
CA HIS A 47 9.92 2.03 11.02
C HIS A 47 10.62 0.68 10.93
N ASP A 48 11.43 0.38 11.94
CA ASP A 48 12.10 -0.92 12.06
C ASP A 48 11.11 -2.00 12.52
N GLY A 49 11.49 -3.27 12.34
CA GLY A 49 10.76 -4.41 12.89
C GLY A 49 9.73 -5.05 11.95
N TYR A 50 9.82 -4.77 10.65
CA TYR A 50 9.05 -5.46 9.62
C TYR A 50 9.90 -6.41 8.80
N ASP A 51 9.39 -7.62 8.60
CA ASP A 51 9.86 -8.53 7.57
C ASP A 51 9.00 -8.37 6.31
N VAL A 52 9.64 -8.12 5.17
CA VAL A 52 8.96 -7.99 3.87
C VAL A 52 8.95 -9.34 3.18
N LEU A 53 7.77 -9.80 2.80
CA LEU A 53 7.61 -11.04 2.05
C LEU A 53 8.14 -10.88 0.61
N ASP A 54 9.08 -11.75 0.23
CA ASP A 54 9.65 -11.75 -1.12
C ASP A 54 8.68 -12.33 -2.16
N GLY A 55 8.81 -11.88 -3.41
CA GLY A 55 8.06 -12.40 -4.55
C GLY A 55 6.63 -11.85 -4.72
N VAL A 56 6.16 -10.98 -3.81
CA VAL A 56 4.81 -10.39 -3.89
C VAL A 56 4.80 -8.92 -3.49
N ALA A 57 4.18 -8.07 -4.31
CA ALA A 57 3.98 -6.66 -4.01
C ALA A 57 2.89 -6.06 -4.90
N VAL A 58 2.32 -4.94 -4.46
CA VAL A 58 1.66 -3.99 -5.36
C VAL A 58 2.75 -3.05 -5.90
N ALA A 59 3.24 -3.35 -7.10
CA ALA A 59 4.32 -2.60 -7.73
C ALA A 59 4.02 -2.35 -9.23
N SER A 60 4.76 -1.41 -9.83
CA SER A 60 4.67 -1.11 -11.26
C SER A 60 6.04 -0.76 -11.82
N HIS A 61 6.33 -1.23 -13.04
CA HIS A 61 7.50 -0.81 -13.81
C HIS A 61 7.05 0.17 -14.90
N GLY A 62 7.07 1.46 -14.58
CA GLY A 62 6.54 2.52 -15.43
C GLY A 62 5.22 3.11 -14.89
N PRO A 63 4.31 3.60 -15.75
CA PRO A 63 3.10 4.29 -15.32
C PRO A 63 2.11 3.40 -14.55
N VAL A 64 1.77 3.77 -13.31
CA VAL A 64 0.80 3.06 -12.45
C VAL A 64 -0.67 3.46 -12.68
N LYS A 65 -0.90 4.63 -13.31
CA LYS A 65 -2.21 5.22 -13.65
C LYS A 65 -3.13 5.59 -12.48
N SER A 66 -2.98 4.97 -11.30
CA SER A 66 -3.75 5.28 -10.09
C SER A 66 -3.11 6.34 -9.19
N VAL A 67 -1.88 6.75 -9.49
CA VAL A 67 -1.15 7.84 -8.81
C VAL A 67 -0.77 8.86 -9.87
N PHE A 68 -1.29 10.07 -9.74
CA PHE A 68 -1.07 11.15 -10.67
C PHE A 68 -1.16 12.49 -9.96
N LEU A 69 -0.47 13.49 -10.50
CA LEU A 69 -0.59 14.88 -10.08
C LEU A 69 -1.49 15.60 -11.11
N ALA A 70 -2.69 15.99 -10.69
CA ALA A 70 -3.56 16.83 -11.53
C ALA A 70 -3.17 18.31 -11.36
N HIS A 71 -2.84 18.97 -12.46
CA HIS A 71 -2.44 20.38 -12.48
C HIS A 71 -3.01 21.09 -13.72
N ARG A 72 -3.13 22.43 -13.67
CA ARG A 72 -3.72 23.25 -14.76
C ARG A 72 -2.69 24.00 -15.61
N GLN A 73 -1.50 24.20 -15.10
CA GLN A 73 -0.37 24.89 -15.75
C GLN A 73 0.84 23.95 -15.75
N PRO A 74 1.86 24.15 -16.60
CA PRO A 74 3.10 23.39 -16.55
C PRO A 74 3.67 23.29 -15.12
N LEU A 75 4.30 22.16 -14.79
CA LEU A 75 4.77 21.91 -13.42
C LEU A 75 5.78 22.98 -12.96
N GLU A 76 6.58 23.49 -13.89
CA GLU A 76 7.60 24.50 -13.69
C GLU A 76 7.03 25.88 -13.32
N GLU A 77 5.74 26.12 -13.58
CA GLU A 77 5.05 27.39 -13.31
C GLU A 77 4.26 27.36 -11.99
N ILE A 78 4.26 26.24 -11.25
CA ILE A 78 3.58 26.12 -9.97
C ILE A 78 4.33 26.90 -8.87
N GLN A 79 3.64 27.84 -8.22
CA GLN A 79 4.13 28.55 -7.04
C GLN A 79 3.66 27.83 -5.76
N ILE A 80 4.54 27.72 -4.76
CA ILE A 80 4.28 27.10 -3.44
C ILE A 80 3.73 28.15 -2.48
#